data_AF-A0A7S1ZT53-F1
#
_entry.id   AF-A0A7S1ZT53-F1
#
_cell.length_a   1.000
_cell.length_b   1.000
_cell.length_c   1.000
_cell.angle_alpha   90.00
_cell.angle_beta   90.00
_cell.angle_gamma   90.00
#
_symmetry.space_group_name_H-M   'P 1'
#
loop_
_entity.id
_entity.type
_entity.pdbx_description
1 polymer ?
#
loop_
_entity_poly.entity_id
_entity_poly.type
_entity_poly.pdbx_seq_one_letter_code
_entity_poly.pdbx_strand_id
1 'polypeptide(L)'
;FADGRSVAAALALGADGVAMGTRFATTAESPLANPTKAAIADPSCNSGATESDTIYGKNFDGIPARVMRTPAAIRLNSAPTPFPIVALRAFKAARDLNMPLWKVLPGLFTQWEKMYVVAQFGAATEAIKAATVNGDLKENGVQFVGQCQGLISDVPTVNDLIQRIMREAGQVSHDQAAIFNESFGDDSDSFQEVS
;
A
#
# COMPACT_ATOMS: atom_id res chain seq x y z
N PHE A 1 0.72 -1.48 -8.35
CA PHE A 1 -0.33 -1.61 -9.36
C PHE A 1 -1.43 -0.62 -9.07
N ALA A 2 -1.90 0.10 -10.09
CA ALA A 2 -2.92 1.15 -9.94
C ALA A 2 -3.79 1.36 -11.19
N ASP A 3 -3.38 0.88 -12.36
CA ASP A 3 -4.05 1.10 -13.65
C ASP A 3 -4.00 -0.16 -14.54
N GLY A 4 -4.65 -0.11 -15.71
CA GLY A 4 -4.68 -1.25 -16.64
C GLY A 4 -3.32 -1.59 -17.25
N ARG A 5 -2.43 -0.60 -17.42
CA ARG A 5 -1.05 -0.82 -17.88
C ARG A 5 -0.28 -1.71 -16.92
N SER A 6 -0.39 -1.43 -15.61
CA SER A 6 0.27 -2.22 -14.58
C SER A 6 -0.29 -3.65 -14.49
N VAL A 7 -1.58 -3.84 -14.82
CA VAL A 7 -2.18 -5.17 -14.94
C VAL A 7 -1.65 -5.91 -16.16
N ALA A 8 -1.68 -5.30 -17.34
CA ALA A 8 -1.14 -5.90 -18.56
C ALA A 8 0.34 -6.30 -18.40
N ALA A 9 1.15 -5.43 -17.77
CA ALA A 9 2.54 -5.74 -17.46
C ALA A 9 2.69 -6.95 -16.52
N ALA A 10 1.85 -7.06 -15.48
CA ALA A 10 1.89 -8.21 -14.57
C ALA A 10 1.51 -9.52 -15.28
N LEU A 11 0.48 -9.49 -16.14
CA LEU A 11 0.06 -10.64 -16.93
C LEU A 11 1.18 -11.08 -17.90
N ALA A 12 1.85 -10.11 -18.55
CA ALA A 12 3.00 -10.40 -19.42
C ALA A 12 4.18 -11.03 -18.66
N LEU A 13 4.34 -10.74 -17.36
CA LEU A 13 5.32 -11.38 -16.48
C LEU A 13 4.88 -12.78 -15.99
N GLY A 14 3.72 -13.28 -16.42
CA GLY A 14 3.19 -14.60 -16.08
C GLY A 14 2.30 -14.65 -14.83
N ALA A 15 1.82 -13.50 -14.34
CA ALA A 15 0.84 -13.49 -13.26
C ALA A 15 -0.57 -13.81 -13.80
N ASP A 16 -1.41 -14.46 -12.99
CA ASP A 16 -2.83 -14.69 -13.30
C ASP A 16 -3.75 -13.56 -12.77
N GLY A 17 -3.20 -12.64 -11.98
CA GLY A 17 -3.96 -11.58 -11.34
C GLY A 17 -3.10 -10.62 -10.55
N VAL A 18 -3.72 -9.53 -10.10
CA VAL A 18 -3.04 -8.41 -9.44
C VAL A 18 -3.78 -8.00 -8.18
N ALA A 19 -3.04 -7.82 -7.08
CA ALA A 19 -3.56 -7.23 -5.85
C ALA A 19 -3.25 -5.71 -5.80
N MET A 20 -4.27 -4.91 -5.50
CA MET A 20 -4.16 -3.45 -5.41
C MET A 20 -4.63 -2.98 -4.04
N GLY A 21 -3.73 -2.39 -3.24
CA GLY A 21 -4.09 -1.80 -1.95
C GLY A 21 -4.48 -0.33 -2.11
N THR A 22 -3.47 0.52 -2.34
CA THR A 22 -3.62 1.97 -2.46
C THR A 22 -4.72 2.41 -3.42
N ARG A 23 -4.81 1.77 -4.59
CA ARG A 23 -5.78 2.14 -5.63
C ARG A 23 -7.23 1.92 -5.19
N PHE A 24 -7.54 0.81 -4.51
CA PHE A 24 -8.89 0.55 -3.99
C PHE A 24 -9.18 1.35 -2.72
N ALA A 25 -8.16 1.63 -1.90
CA ALA A 25 -8.31 2.52 -0.75
C ALA A 25 -8.76 3.93 -1.18
N THR A 26 -8.38 4.36 -2.38
CA THR A 26 -8.76 5.64 -3.01
C THR A 26 -9.92 5.47 -4.00
N THR A 27 -11.00 4.82 -3.57
CA THR A 27 -12.29 4.75 -4.28
C THR A 27 -13.39 5.43 -3.48
N ALA A 28 -14.53 5.75 -4.10
CA ALA A 28 -15.66 6.40 -3.45
C ALA A 28 -16.20 5.58 -2.27
N GLU A 29 -16.31 4.27 -2.45
CA GLU A 29 -16.90 3.30 -1.51
C GLU A 29 -15.97 2.98 -0.32
N SER A 30 -14.66 3.20 -0.47
CA SER A 30 -13.70 2.96 0.60
C SER A 30 -14.03 3.77 1.86
N PRO A 31 -13.94 3.20 3.09
CA PRO A 31 -14.18 3.92 4.32
C PRO A 31 -13.03 4.86 4.72
N LEU A 32 -11.97 4.93 3.90
CA LEU A 32 -10.83 5.81 4.13
C LEU A 32 -11.29 7.29 4.19
N ALA A 33 -10.80 8.03 5.19
CA ALA A 33 -11.13 9.43 5.37
C ALA A 33 -10.86 10.25 4.09
N ASN A 34 -11.80 11.14 3.73
CA ASN A 34 -11.71 11.96 2.52
C ASN A 34 -10.42 12.81 2.44
N PRO A 35 -9.93 13.44 3.52
CA PRO A 35 -8.64 14.14 3.49
C PRO A 35 -7.49 13.22 3.10
N THR A 36 -7.53 11.96 3.53
CA THR A 36 -6.50 10.97 3.21
C THR A 36 -6.60 10.47 1.77
N LYS A 37 -7.81 10.28 1.24
CA LYS A 37 -8.01 10.02 -0.19
C LYS A 37 -7.51 11.18 -1.06
N ALA A 38 -7.86 12.41 -0.70
CA ALA A 38 -7.42 13.62 -1.41
C ALA A 38 -5.90 13.76 -1.37
N ALA A 39 -5.27 13.49 -0.22
CA ALA A 39 -3.82 13.47 -0.08
C ALA A 39 -3.12 12.39 -0.96
N ILE A 40 -3.82 11.34 -1.38
CA ILE A 40 -3.28 10.35 -2.34
C ILE A 40 -3.54 10.81 -3.78
N ALA A 41 -4.74 11.33 -4.06
CA ALA A 41 -5.20 11.63 -5.41
C ALA A 41 -4.82 13.04 -5.92
N ASP A 42 -4.44 13.96 -5.04
CA ASP A 42 -4.19 15.36 -5.39
C ASP A 42 -2.77 15.79 -4.98
N PRO A 43 -1.86 15.97 -5.97
CA PRO A 43 -0.51 16.49 -5.74
C PRO A 43 -0.42 17.87 -5.12
N SER A 44 -1.49 18.66 -5.15
CA SER A 44 -1.51 19.98 -4.50
C SER A 44 -1.80 19.89 -2.99
N CYS A 45 -2.43 18.81 -2.53
CA CYS A 45 -2.86 18.64 -1.15
C CYS A 45 -1.74 18.18 -0.20
N ASN A 46 -0.65 17.62 -0.73
CA ASN A 46 0.57 17.30 0.02
C ASN A 46 1.77 17.11 -0.94
N SER A 47 2.99 17.13 -0.41
CA SER A 47 4.16 16.55 -1.06
C SER A 47 4.10 15.01 -1.01
N GLY A 48 2.97 14.41 -1.37
CA GLY A 48 2.61 13.01 -1.14
C GLY A 48 2.04 12.30 -2.37
N ALA A 49 1.84 13.00 -3.48
CA ALA A 49 1.25 12.41 -4.69
C ALA A 49 2.28 11.98 -5.74
N THR A 50 3.57 11.93 -5.41
CA THR A 50 4.57 11.29 -6.27
C THR A 50 4.96 9.91 -5.76
N GLU A 51 5.58 9.10 -6.61
CA GLU A 51 6.13 7.80 -6.28
C GLU A 51 7.26 7.86 -5.23
N SER A 52 7.94 9.01 -5.17
CA SER A 52 9.06 9.30 -4.25
C SER A 52 8.59 9.75 -2.87
N ASP A 53 7.32 10.12 -2.73
CA ASP A 53 6.73 10.59 -1.48
C ASP A 53 6.26 9.46 -0.56
N THR A 54 7.09 8.43 -0.47
CA THR A 54 6.93 7.34 0.49
C THR A 54 8.20 7.20 1.31
N ILE A 55 8.05 6.71 2.54
CA ILE A 55 9.17 6.29 3.38
C ILE A 55 9.01 4.82 3.72
N TYR A 56 10.14 4.10 3.78
CA TYR A 56 10.18 2.71 4.21
C TYR A 56 10.94 2.63 5.52
N GLY A 57 10.33 2.00 6.53
CA GLY A 57 10.88 1.94 7.87
C GLY A 57 10.18 0.90 8.72
N LYS A 58 10.78 0.58 9.87
CA LYS A 58 10.24 -0.38 10.86
C LYS A 58 9.98 0.26 12.22
N ASN A 59 10.36 1.52 12.40
CA ASN A 59 10.45 2.15 13.72
C ASN A 59 9.07 2.59 14.24
N PHE A 60 8.15 2.85 13.33
CA PHE A 60 6.79 3.26 13.63
C PHE A 60 5.95 2.16 14.29
N ASP A 61 5.87 0.97 13.67
CA ASP A 61 4.97 -0.12 14.03
C ASP A 61 5.69 -1.44 14.37
N GLY A 62 7.02 -1.47 14.28
CA GLY A 62 7.83 -2.67 14.50
C GLY A 62 7.94 -3.59 13.30
N ILE A 63 7.23 -3.30 12.20
CA ILE A 63 7.16 -4.14 11.02
C ILE A 63 7.72 -3.34 9.84
N PRO A 64 8.64 -3.88 9.02
CA PRO A 64 9.11 -3.19 7.84
C PRO A 64 7.94 -2.87 6.90
N ALA A 65 7.58 -1.59 6.81
CA ALA A 65 6.41 -1.15 6.08
C ALA A 65 6.68 0.16 5.34
N ARG A 66 5.88 0.39 4.30
CA ARG A 66 5.92 1.62 3.50
C ARG A 66 4.73 2.50 3.85
N VAL A 67 5.02 3.75 4.17
CA VAL A 67 4.02 4.74 4.57
C VAL A 67 4.21 6.02 3.77
N MET A 68 3.13 6.80 3.68
CA MET A 68 3.13 8.10 3.03
C MET A 68 4.12 9.03 3.73
N ARG A 69 4.89 9.81 2.95
CA ARG A 69 5.82 10.80 3.50
C ARG A 69 5.04 11.99 4.06
N THR A 70 4.86 12.01 5.38
CA THR A 70 4.30 13.15 6.11
C THR A 70 5.24 13.56 7.25
N PRO A 71 5.12 14.79 7.79
CA PRO A 71 5.90 15.20 8.96
C PRO A 71 5.74 14.25 10.15
N ALA A 72 4.52 13.77 10.38
CA ALA A 72 4.21 12.77 11.41
C ALA A 72 4.94 11.44 11.13
N ALA A 73 4.88 10.94 9.89
CA ALA A 73 5.51 9.68 9.50
C ALA A 73 7.04 9.74 9.59
N ILE A 74 7.66 10.86 9.19
CA ILE A 74 9.11 11.08 9.32
C ILE A 74 9.52 11.06 10.80
N ARG A 75 8.80 11.79 11.65
CA ARG A 75 9.08 11.85 13.09
C ARG A 75 8.95 10.47 13.73
N LEU A 76 7.88 9.75 13.46
CA LEU A 76 7.61 8.42 14.03
C LEU A 76 8.55 7.33 13.50
N ASN A 77 9.08 7.47 12.28
CA ASN A 77 10.07 6.52 11.75
C ASN A 77 11.53 6.89 12.07
N SER A 78 11.81 8.08 12.60
CA SER A 78 13.18 8.53 12.88
C SER A 78 13.92 7.68 13.90
N ALA A 79 13.23 7.18 14.92
CA ALA A 79 13.78 6.35 15.97
C ALA A 79 12.74 5.35 16.49
N PRO A 80 13.17 4.15 16.95
CA PRO A 80 12.25 3.19 17.55
C PRO A 80 11.66 3.74 18.85
N THR A 81 10.39 3.41 19.11
CA THR A 81 9.73 3.81 20.36
C THR A 81 10.45 3.18 21.57
N PRO A 82 10.81 3.95 22.62
CA PRO A 82 11.44 3.41 23.81
C PRO A 82 10.62 2.31 24.50
N PHE A 83 11.29 1.28 25.00
CA PHE A 83 10.66 0.11 25.63
C PHE A 83 9.60 0.45 26.71
N PRO A 84 9.81 1.40 27.64
CA PRO A 84 8.81 1.71 28.66
C PRO A 84 7.48 2.22 28.06
N ILE A 85 7.56 2.96 26.95
CA ILE A 85 6.39 3.49 26.25
C ILE A 85 5.66 2.36 25.51
N VAL A 86 6.41 1.46 24.86
CA VAL A 86 5.85 0.28 24.18
C VAL A 86 5.12 -0.61 25.18
N ALA A 87 5.73 -0.89 26.34
CA ALA A 87 5.08 -1.66 27.40
C ALA A 87 3.77 -1.00 27.85
N LEU A 88 3.79 0.29 28.22
CA LEU A 88 2.58 1.00 28.66
C LEU A 88 1.45 0.96 27.61
N ARG A 89 1.78 1.18 26.33
CA ARG A 89 0.79 1.10 25.24
C ARG A 89 0.27 -0.31 25.02
N ALA A 90 1.11 -1.33 25.15
CA ALA A 90 0.70 -2.73 25.06
C ALA A 90 -0.27 -3.11 26.18
N PHE A 91 0.00 -2.68 27.42
CA PHE A 91 -0.90 -2.88 28.56
C PHE A 91 -2.24 -2.16 28.34
N LYS A 92 -2.23 -0.94 27.79
CA LYS A 92 -3.46 -0.22 27.43
C LYS A 92 -4.25 -0.99 26.35
N ALA A 93 -3.59 -1.42 25.28
CA ALA A 93 -4.23 -2.19 24.21
C ALA A 93 -4.80 -3.54 24.69
N ALA A 94 -4.08 -4.25 25.57
CA ALA A 94 -4.57 -5.50 26.17
C ALA A 94 -5.84 -5.27 27.01
N ARG A 95 -5.92 -4.12 27.69
CA ARG A 95 -7.12 -3.70 28.43
C ARG A 95 -8.28 -3.36 27.48
N ASP A 96 -8.01 -2.61 26.41
CA ASP A 96 -9.01 -2.25 25.41
C ASP A 96 -9.57 -3.51 24.69
N LEU A 97 -8.76 -4.56 24.56
CA LEU A 97 -9.14 -5.87 24.01
C LEU A 97 -9.75 -6.84 25.03
N ASN A 98 -9.94 -6.43 26.30
CA ASN A 98 -10.40 -7.28 27.40
C ASN A 98 -9.61 -8.59 27.57
N MET A 99 -8.32 -8.59 27.22
CA MET A 99 -7.47 -9.77 27.31
C MET A 99 -6.92 -9.90 28.73
N PRO A 100 -7.15 -11.01 29.43
CA PRO A 100 -6.62 -11.18 30.77
C PRO A 100 -5.11 -11.42 30.71
N LEU A 101 -4.36 -10.62 31.47
CA LEU A 101 -2.89 -10.55 31.48
C LEU A 101 -2.19 -11.89 31.72
N TRP A 102 -2.81 -12.78 32.50
CA TRP A 102 -2.25 -14.12 32.74
C TRP A 102 -2.16 -14.98 31.47
N LYS A 103 -2.91 -14.66 30.41
CA LYS A 103 -2.77 -15.29 29.08
C LYS A 103 -1.60 -14.72 28.27
N VAL A 104 -1.18 -13.48 28.56
CA VAL A 104 -0.06 -12.80 27.90
C VAL A 104 1.28 -13.19 28.53
N LEU A 105 1.30 -13.40 29.85
CA LEU A 105 2.50 -13.72 30.62
C LEU A 105 3.30 -14.92 30.05
N PRO A 106 2.70 -16.08 29.73
CA PRO A 106 3.44 -17.21 29.15
C PRO A 106 4.11 -16.84 27.81
N GLY A 107 3.40 -16.10 26.97
CA GLY A 107 3.90 -15.65 25.66
C GLY A 107 5.10 -14.71 25.76
N LEU A 108 5.17 -13.90 26.82
CA LEU A 108 6.30 -13.01 27.08
C LEU A 108 7.60 -13.79 27.36
N PHE A 109 7.51 -14.98 27.95
CA PHE A 109 8.66 -15.85 28.23
C PHE A 109 9.02 -16.76 27.04
N THR A 110 8.03 -17.26 26.30
CA THR A 110 8.28 -18.21 25.20
C THR A 110 8.50 -17.55 23.83
N GLN A 111 7.96 -16.35 23.61
CA GLN A 111 7.89 -15.69 22.30
C GLN A 111 8.10 -14.18 22.42
N TRP A 112 9.12 -13.77 23.18
CA TRP A 112 9.37 -12.36 23.53
C TRP A 112 9.45 -11.43 22.31
N GLU A 113 10.16 -11.82 21.24
CA GLU A 113 10.32 -11.01 20.03
C GLU A 113 8.98 -10.74 19.33
N LYS A 114 8.17 -11.80 19.16
CA LYS A 114 6.86 -11.68 18.50
C LYS A 114 5.93 -10.78 19.32
N MET A 115 5.98 -10.91 20.64
CA MET A 115 5.13 -10.12 21.52
C MET A 115 5.55 -8.65 21.55
N TYR A 116 6.84 -8.37 21.40
CA TYR A 116 7.36 -7.00 21.25
C TYR A 116 6.88 -6.35 19.95
N VAL A 117 6.93 -7.06 18.82
CA VAL A 117 6.40 -6.55 17.54
C VAL A 117 4.89 -6.30 17.62
N VAL A 118 4.13 -7.21 18.24
CA VAL A 118 2.68 -7.03 18.45
C VAL A 118 2.39 -5.81 19.33
N ALA A 119 3.18 -5.59 20.37
CA ALA A 119 3.08 -4.41 21.23
C ALA A 119 3.36 -3.10 20.46
N GLN A 120 4.37 -3.09 19.60
CA GLN A 120 4.69 -1.94 18.74
C GLN A 120 3.57 -1.67 17.72
N PHE A 121 3.03 -2.72 17.09
CA PHE A 121 1.91 -2.59 16.17
C PHE A 121 0.64 -2.08 16.87
N GLY A 122 0.34 -2.58 18.07
CA GLY A 122 -0.75 -2.07 18.91
C GLY A 122 -0.57 -0.59 19.25
N ALA A 123 0.66 -0.18 19.58
CA ALA A 123 1.01 1.21 19.82
C ALA A 123 0.87 2.12 18.58
N ALA A 124 1.11 1.58 17.39
CA ALA A 124 0.96 2.27 16.11
C ALA A 124 -0.50 2.41 15.65
N THR A 125 -1.41 1.60 16.20
CA THR A 125 -2.83 1.57 15.82
C THR A 125 -3.50 2.94 15.93
N GLU A 126 -3.16 3.75 16.93
CA GLU A 126 -3.74 5.08 17.09
C GLU A 126 -3.30 6.06 15.99
N ALA A 127 -2.05 5.99 15.54
CA ALA A 127 -1.58 6.77 14.39
C ALA A 127 -2.19 6.27 13.07
N ILE A 128 -2.42 4.96 12.92
CA ILE A 128 -3.13 4.40 11.76
C ILE A 128 -4.57 4.92 11.74
N LYS A 129 -5.27 4.89 12.88
CA LYS A 129 -6.64 5.43 13.00
C LYS A 129 -6.68 6.94 12.74
N ALA A 130 -5.71 7.70 13.24
CA ALA A 130 -5.62 9.13 13.00
C ALA A 130 -5.58 9.45 11.50
N ALA A 131 -4.80 8.70 10.71
CA ALA A 131 -4.77 8.86 9.26
C ALA A 131 -6.03 8.29 8.58
N THR A 132 -6.43 7.07 8.91
CA THR A 132 -7.44 6.31 8.14
C THR A 132 -8.87 6.74 8.43
N VAL A 133 -9.18 7.05 9.70
CA VAL A 133 -10.54 7.36 10.17
C VAL A 133 -10.71 8.87 10.34
N ASN A 134 -9.74 9.52 10.98
CA ASN A 134 -9.87 10.94 11.32
C ASN A 134 -9.35 11.88 10.21
N GLY A 135 -8.59 11.36 9.24
CA GLY A 135 -7.99 12.16 8.18
C GLY A 135 -6.87 13.10 8.64
N ASP A 136 -6.32 12.89 9.84
CA ASP A 136 -5.19 13.68 10.36
C ASP A 136 -3.88 13.10 9.84
N LEU A 137 -3.41 13.59 8.70
CA LEU A 137 -2.10 13.23 8.14
C LEU A 137 -0.95 14.14 8.58
N LYS A 138 -1.27 15.31 9.16
CA LYS A 138 -0.29 16.36 9.43
C LYS A 138 0.36 16.19 10.79
N GLU A 139 -0.44 15.91 11.82
CA GLU A 139 0.01 15.92 13.19
C GLU A 139 0.34 14.53 13.68
N ASN A 140 -0.62 13.59 13.61
CA ASN A 140 -0.51 12.32 14.33
C ASN A 140 -0.60 11.08 13.43
N GLY A 141 -1.17 11.19 12.23
CA GLY A 141 -1.46 10.03 11.42
C GLY A 141 -0.31 9.50 10.59
N VAL A 142 -0.33 8.19 10.42
CA VAL A 142 0.56 7.45 9.52
C VAL A 142 -0.28 6.58 8.61
N GLN A 143 -0.20 6.82 7.30
CA GLN A 143 -0.96 6.11 6.29
C GLN A 143 -0.06 5.12 5.54
N PHE A 144 -0.43 3.84 5.52
CA PHE A 144 0.22 2.89 4.62
C PHE A 144 -0.11 3.20 3.18
N VAL A 145 0.92 3.24 2.34
CA VAL A 145 0.77 3.56 0.93
C VAL A 145 1.89 2.93 0.11
N GLY A 146 1.55 2.48 -1.09
CA GLY A 146 2.52 2.05 -2.09
C GLY A 146 3.02 3.22 -2.94
N GLN A 147 4.19 3.07 -3.57
CA GLN A 147 4.70 4.06 -4.54
C GLN A 147 3.77 4.28 -5.74
N CYS A 148 2.88 3.30 -6.00
CA CYS A 148 1.82 3.45 -7.00
C CYS A 148 0.85 4.60 -6.71
N GLN A 149 0.91 5.26 -5.54
CA GLN A 149 0.20 6.52 -5.29
C GLN A 149 0.52 7.58 -6.35
N GLY A 150 1.74 7.59 -6.91
CA GLY A 150 2.13 8.52 -7.97
C GLY A 150 1.35 8.36 -9.28
N LEU A 151 0.59 7.28 -9.42
CA LEU A 151 -0.28 7.00 -10.58
C LEU A 151 -1.76 7.27 -10.28
N ILE A 152 -2.08 7.70 -9.06
CA ILE A 152 -3.46 7.90 -8.60
C ILE A 152 -3.75 9.39 -8.60
N SER A 153 -4.70 9.81 -9.44
CA SER A 153 -5.06 11.22 -9.62
C SER A 153 -6.57 11.48 -9.47
N ASP A 154 -7.32 10.49 -9.00
CA ASP A 154 -8.78 10.54 -8.93
C ASP A 154 -9.35 9.63 -7.84
N VAL A 155 -10.64 9.80 -7.53
CA VAL A 155 -11.42 8.98 -6.59
C VAL A 155 -12.69 8.45 -7.28
N PRO A 156 -12.57 7.44 -8.16
CA PRO A 156 -13.70 6.86 -8.89
C PRO A 156 -14.52 5.93 -7.99
N THR A 157 -15.68 5.49 -8.49
CA THR A 157 -16.36 4.31 -7.94
C THR A 157 -15.53 3.05 -8.21
N VAL A 158 -15.72 2.00 -7.40
CA VAL A 158 -15.08 0.70 -7.61
C VAL A 158 -15.44 0.13 -8.99
N ASN A 159 -16.70 0.27 -9.41
CA ASN A 159 -17.15 -0.20 -10.72
C ASN A 159 -16.41 0.51 -11.85
N ASP A 160 -16.38 1.85 -11.84
CA ASP A 160 -15.71 2.63 -12.90
C ASP A 160 -14.21 2.35 -12.95
N LEU A 161 -13.58 2.18 -11.78
CA LEU A 161 -12.19 1.81 -11.66
C LEU A 161 -11.91 0.46 -12.34
N ILE A 162 -12.68 -0.58 -12.02
CA ILE A 162 -12.52 -1.91 -12.61
C ILE A 162 -12.73 -1.87 -14.12
N GLN A 163 -13.81 -1.24 -14.59
CA GLN A 163 -14.11 -1.14 -16.01
C GLN A 163 -13.00 -0.42 -16.77
N ARG A 164 -12.47 0.66 -16.21
CA ARG A 164 -11.32 1.39 -16.78
C ARG A 164 -10.08 0.50 -16.85
N ILE A 165 -9.72 -0.18 -15.76
CA ILE A 165 -8.55 -1.07 -15.70
C ILE A 165 -8.66 -2.17 -16.75
N MET A 166 -9.81 -2.84 -16.86
CA MET A 166 -10.01 -3.93 -17.83
C MET A 166 -9.91 -3.43 -19.27
N ARG A 167 -10.52 -2.28 -19.58
CA ARG A 167 -10.44 -1.65 -20.90
C ARG A 167 -9.00 -1.27 -21.25
N GLU A 168 -8.29 -0.60 -20.35
CA GLU A 168 -6.90 -0.19 -20.54
C GLU A 168 -5.97 -1.40 -20.69
N ALA A 169 -6.12 -2.43 -19.86
CA ALA A 169 -5.32 -3.64 -19.95
C ALA A 169 -5.52 -4.35 -21.29
N GLY A 170 -6.78 -4.51 -21.73
CA GLY A 170 -7.11 -5.10 -23.03
C GLY A 170 -6.51 -4.32 -24.20
N GLN A 171 -6.59 -2.98 -24.16
CA GLN A 171 -5.98 -2.13 -25.19
C GLN A 171 -4.46 -2.29 -25.23
N VAL A 172 -3.79 -2.25 -24.07
CA VAL A 172 -2.33 -2.39 -23.99
C VAL A 172 -1.88 -3.76 -24.50
N SER A 173 -2.58 -4.84 -24.13
CA SER A 173 -2.26 -6.18 -24.63
C SER A 173 -2.44 -6.28 -26.15
N HIS A 174 -3.47 -5.66 -26.71
CA HIS A 174 -3.68 -5.61 -28.17
C HIS A 174 -2.55 -4.84 -28.87
N ASP A 175 -2.20 -3.66 -28.37
CA ASP A 175 -1.14 -2.81 -28.94
C ASP A 175 0.23 -3.50 -28.89
N GLN A 176 0.53 -4.20 -27.79
CA GLN A 176 1.75 -4.99 -27.66
C GLN A 176 1.80 -6.14 -28.68
N ALA A 177 0.69 -6.85 -28.88
CA ALA A 177 0.63 -7.94 -29.86
C ALA A 177 0.90 -7.44 -31.29
N ALA A 178 0.38 -6.25 -31.65
CA ALA A 178 0.64 -5.64 -32.96
C ALA A 178 2.14 -5.41 -33.21
N ILE A 179 2.88 -4.91 -32.22
CA ILE A 179 4.34 -4.67 -32.32
C ILE A 179 5.09 -5.98 -32.60
N PHE A 180 4.75 -7.07 -31.90
CA PHE A 180 5.40 -8.36 -32.10
C PHE A 180 5.07 -8.97 -33.47
N ASN A 181 3.83 -8.83 -33.93
CA ASN A 181 3.42 -9.32 -35.24
C ASN A 181 4.10 -8.57 -36.39
N GLU A 182 4.29 -7.25 -36.26
CA GLU A 182 5.03 -6.45 -37.26
C GLU A 182 6.53 -6.75 -37.25
N SER A 183 7.11 -7.05 -36.08
CA SER A 183 8.57 -7.24 -35.92
C SER A 183 9.05 -8.64 -36.32
N PHE A 184 8.17 -9.64 -36.34
CA PHE A 184 8.52 -11.05 -36.60
C PHE A 184 7.69 -11.69 -37.73
N GLY A 185 6.86 -10.90 -38.43
CA GLY A 185 5.87 -11.37 -39.40
C GLY A 185 6.35 -11.58 -40.84
N ASP A 186 7.64 -11.43 -41.15
CA ASP A 186 8.16 -11.50 -42.53
C ASP A 186 9.22 -12.61 -42.77
N ASP A 187 9.62 -13.35 -41.74
CA ASP A 187 10.67 -14.38 -41.86
C ASP A 187 10.14 -15.81 -42.12
N SER A 188 8.83 -16.03 -42.16
CA SER A 188 8.26 -17.37 -42.41
C SER A 188 8.22 -17.78 -43.88
N ASP A 189 8.35 -16.84 -44.83
CA ASP A 189 8.32 -17.14 -46.27
C ASP A 189 9.71 -17.45 -46.86
N SER A 190 10.81 -17.23 -46.11
CA SER A 190 12.17 -17.48 -46.61
C SER A 190 12.70 -18.91 -46.38
N PHE A 191 11.96 -19.76 -45.68
CA PHE A 191 12.37 -21.15 -45.37
C PHE A 191 11.69 -22.24 -46.23
N GLN A 192 10.87 -21.88 -47.22
CA GLN A 192 10.21 -22.87 -48.10
C GLN A 192 10.89 -23.10 -49.47
N GLU A 193 12.03 -22.46 -49.77
CA GLU A 193 12.74 -22.65 -51.05
C GLU A 193 14.12 -23.36 -50.92
N VAL A 194 14.27 -24.34 -50.03
CA VAL A 194 15.40 -25.30 -50.14
C VAL A 194 14.99 -26.69 -49.64
N SER A 195 14.31 -27.47 -50.50
CA SER A 195 14.47 -28.95 -50.60
C SER A 195 13.54 -29.52 -51.68
#